data_AF-A0A2V8H9W3-F1
#
_entry.id   AF-A0A2V8H9W3-F1
#
_cell.length_a   1.000
_cell.length_b   1.000
_cell.length_c   1.000
_cell.angle_alpha   90.00
_cell.angle_beta   90.00
_cell.angle_gamma   90.00
#
_symmetry.space_group_name_H-M   'P 1'
#
loop_
_entity.id
_entity.type
_entity.pdbx_description
1 polymer ?
#
loop_
_entity_poly.entity_id
_entity_poly.type
_entity_poly.pdbx_seq_one_letter_code
_entity_poly.pdbx_strand_id
1 'polypeptide(L)'
;MSNEFSIGLEHQMTHSFAVRATGIYSRQQVFRMQNNLRPYGVYNIPITRPDPGPDGVLGTADDPGRSITFYEYPAALAARQFQQPMLVNGTPADDQKYTTVEIAASKRLDRRWMVMASYSTTKIDVPHWQNTASTGNDFTMPGLQVFLTTLDPN
;
A
#
# COMPACT_ATOMS: atom_id res chain seq x y z
N MET A 1 3.01 -10.24 13.15
CA MET A 1 2.04 -11.36 13.17
C MET A 1 1.04 -11.13 12.06
N SER A 2 0.48 -12.18 11.46
CA SER A 2 -0.55 -12.09 10.42
C SER A 2 -1.89 -12.62 10.95
N ASN A 3 -2.98 -11.95 10.59
CA ASN A 3 -4.35 -12.39 10.88
C ASN A 3 -5.06 -12.63 9.56
N GLU A 4 -5.52 -13.85 9.35
CA GLU A 4 -6.18 -14.26 8.13
C GLU A 4 -7.53 -14.87 8.46
N PHE A 5 -8.53 -14.54 7.65
CA PHE A 5 -9.86 -15.11 7.76
C PHE A 5 -10.42 -15.34 6.36
N SER A 6 -11.00 -16.51 6.14
CA SER A 6 -11.67 -16.85 4.90
C SER A 6 -13.05 -17.42 5.19
N ILE A 7 -14.04 -17.02 4.41
CA ILE A 7 -15.38 -17.58 4.43
C ILE A 7 -15.80 -17.98 3.02
N GLY A 8 -16.41 -19.14 2.89
CA GLY A 8 -16.93 -19.64 1.63
C GLY A 8 -18.38 -20.08 1.81
N LEU A 9 -19.22 -19.72 0.85
CA LEU A 9 -20.58 -20.24 0.72
C LEU A 9 -20.76 -20.81 -0.68
N GLU A 10 -21.24 -22.04 -0.73
CA GLU A 10 -21.62 -22.70 -1.97
C GLU A 10 -23.09 -23.05 -1.91
N HIS A 11 -23.80 -22.81 -3.01
CA HIS A 11 -25.18 -23.18 -3.14
C HIS A 11 -25.47 -23.78 -4.51
N GLN A 12 -25.98 -25.00 -4.50
CA GLN A 12 -26.54 -25.65 -5.66
C GLN A 12 -27.98 -25.17 -5.84
N MET A 13 -28.25 -24.35 -6.86
CA MET A 13 -29.60 -23.80 -7.09
C MET A 13 -30.47 -24.76 -7.89
N THR A 14 -29.88 -25.56 -8.78
CA THR A 14 -30.58 -26.61 -9.54
C THR A 14 -29.69 -27.84 -9.69
N HIS A 15 -30.24 -28.95 -10.20
CA HIS A 15 -29.44 -30.15 -10.46
C HIS A 15 -28.20 -29.88 -11.34
N SER A 16 -28.29 -28.91 -12.26
CA SER A 16 -27.22 -28.59 -13.21
C SER A 16 -26.51 -27.25 -12.94
N PHE A 17 -26.90 -26.48 -11.92
CA PHE A 17 -26.38 -25.13 -11.65
C PHE A 17 -25.94 -24.94 -10.19
N ALA A 18 -24.72 -24.45 -10.00
CA ALA A 18 -24.14 -24.12 -8.70
C ALA A 18 -23.41 -22.77 -8.74
N VAL A 19 -23.49 -22.05 -7.62
CA VAL A 19 -22.79 -20.78 -7.40
C VAL A 19 -21.97 -20.90 -6.12
N ARG A 20 -20.72 -20.42 -6.17
CA ARG A 20 -19.85 -20.26 -5.01
C ARG A 20 -19.45 -18.81 -4.85
N ALA A 21 -19.37 -18.36 -3.61
CA ALA A 21 -18.78 -17.09 -3.23
C ALA A 21 -17.76 -17.31 -2.11
N THR A 22 -16.61 -16.67 -2.23
CA THR A 22 -15.51 -16.78 -1.26
C THR A 22 -15.02 -15.37 -0.92
N GLY A 23 -14.90 -15.07 0.37
CA GLY A 23 -14.28 -13.85 0.88
C GLY A 23 -13.01 -14.20 1.64
N ILE A 24 -11.91 -13.53 1.34
CA ILE A 24 -10.62 -13.70 2.00
C ILE A 24 -10.18 -12.34 2.52
N TYR A 25 -9.83 -12.30 3.80
CA TYR A 25 -9.25 -11.14 4.45
C TYR A 25 -7.89 -11.53 5.03
N SER A 26 -6.86 -10.76 4.71
CA SER A 26 -5.54 -10.88 5.30
C SER A 26 -5.11 -9.53 5.86
N ARG A 27 -4.57 -9.55 7.09
CA ARG A 27 -3.91 -8.42 7.72
C ARG A 27 -2.51 -8.83 8.11
N GLN A 28 -1.54 -8.06 7.67
CA GLN A 28 -0.13 -8.28 7.98
C GLN A 28 0.43 -7.10 8.77
N GLN A 29 0.98 -7.41 9.95
CA GLN A 29 1.77 -6.43 10.68
C GLN A 29 3.13 -6.28 10.01
N VAL A 30 3.49 -5.02 9.74
CA VAL A 30 4.78 -4.65 9.16
C VAL A 30 5.72 -4.14 10.23
N PHE A 31 7.01 -4.26 9.96
CA PHE A 31 8.06 -3.59 10.72
C PHE A 31 8.45 -2.32 9.97
N ARG A 32 8.67 -1.25 10.73
CA ARG A 32 9.18 0.01 10.18
C ARG A 32 10.63 0.20 10.61
N MET A 33 11.42 0.81 9.75
CA MET A 33 12.78 1.19 10.08
C MET A 33 12.74 2.56 10.79
N GLN A 34 13.20 2.60 12.03
CA GLN A 34 13.31 3.83 12.80
C GLN A 34 14.77 4.06 13.19
N ASN A 35 15.25 5.31 13.10
CA ASN A 35 16.54 5.67 13.64
C ASN A 35 16.39 6.13 15.09
N ASN A 36 16.84 5.31 16.05
CA ASN A 36 16.65 5.58 17.46
C ASN A 36 17.43 6.80 17.96
N LEU A 37 18.54 7.16 17.30
CA LEU A 37 19.37 8.30 17.65
C LEU A 37 18.93 9.59 16.92
N ARG A 38 17.86 9.53 16.12
CA ARG A 38 17.15 10.69 15.55
C ARG A 38 15.65 10.53 15.76
N PRO A 39 15.17 10.73 17.00
CA PRO A 39 13.76 10.60 17.33
C PRO A 39 12.93 11.69 16.65
N TYR A 40 11.62 11.46 16.49
CA TYR A 40 10.71 12.41 15.81
C TYR A 40 10.80 13.85 16.35
N GLY A 41 11.00 14.03 17.67
CA GLY A 41 11.09 15.35 18.28
C GLY A 41 12.28 16.22 17.83
N VAL A 42 13.29 15.66 17.14
CA VAL A 42 14.38 16.47 16.58
C VAL A 42 14.08 17.05 15.20
N TYR A 43 13.01 16.61 14.53
CA TYR A 43 12.56 17.15 13.26
C TYR A 43 11.70 18.38 13.51
N ASN A 44 12.36 19.51 13.79
CA ASN A 44 11.71 20.74 14.23
C ASN A 44 12.09 21.97 13.39
N ILE A 45 12.86 21.78 12.31
CA ILE A 45 13.26 22.85 11.39
C ILE A 45 12.32 22.83 10.18
N PRO A 46 11.34 23.74 10.07
CA PRO A 46 10.45 23.76 8.92
C PRO A 46 11.19 24.25 7.67
N ILE A 47 11.10 23.48 6.59
CA ILE A 47 11.60 23.83 5.26
C ILE A 47 10.40 23.81 4.31
N THR A 48 10.07 24.97 3.77
CA THR A 48 8.95 25.13 2.84
C THR A 48 9.48 25.28 1.43
N ARG A 49 9.02 24.44 0.51
CA ARG A 49 9.31 24.54 -0.93
C ARG A 49 8.03 24.56 -1.76
N PRO A 50 8.00 25.30 -2.87
CA PRO A 50 6.86 25.26 -3.78
C PRO A 50 6.70 23.85 -4.36
N ASP A 51 5.46 23.42 -4.51
CA ASP A 51 5.10 22.16 -5.15
C ASP A 51 5.23 22.32 -6.68
N PRO A 52 6.13 21.58 -7.34
CA PRO A 52 6.34 21.66 -8.79
C PRO A 52 5.28 20.88 -9.59
N GLY A 53 4.22 20.39 -8.94
CA GLY A 53 3.16 19.66 -9.64
C GLY A 53 3.58 18.26 -10.13
N PRO A 54 2.70 17.58 -10.89
CA PRO A 54 2.92 16.20 -11.34
C PRO A 54 4.11 16.02 -12.29
N ASP A 55 4.51 17.04 -13.04
CA ASP A 55 5.63 16.97 -13.97
C ASP A 55 7.01 17.17 -13.29
N GLY A 56 7.02 17.67 -12.04
CA GLY A 56 8.21 17.88 -11.24
C GLY A 56 9.06 19.08 -11.66
N VAL A 57 8.54 19.96 -12.52
CA VAL A 57 9.23 21.15 -13.03
C VAL A 57 8.58 22.41 -12.47
N LEU A 58 9.34 23.18 -11.70
CA LEU A 58 8.83 24.43 -11.15
C LEU A 58 8.62 25.49 -12.25
N GLY A 59 7.49 26.20 -12.20
CA GLY A 59 7.14 27.31 -13.09
C GLY A 59 6.28 26.91 -14.28
N THR A 60 5.67 25.72 -14.26
CA THR A 60 4.82 25.18 -15.33
C THR A 60 3.33 25.40 -15.02
N ALA A 61 2.48 25.15 -16.02
CA ALA A 61 1.04 25.41 -15.91
C ALA A 61 0.31 24.47 -14.93
N ASP A 62 0.93 23.35 -14.57
CA ASP A 62 0.45 22.35 -13.62
C ASP A 62 0.94 22.58 -12.18
N ASP A 63 1.71 23.65 -11.93
CA ASP A 63 2.02 24.11 -10.58
C ASP A 63 0.72 24.43 -9.81
N PRO A 64 0.42 23.73 -8.71
CA PRO A 64 -0.82 23.93 -7.96
C PRO A 64 -0.83 25.25 -7.15
N GLY A 65 0.24 26.05 -7.21
CA GLY A 65 0.40 27.29 -6.43
C GLY A 65 0.47 27.05 -4.92
N ARG A 66 0.80 25.82 -4.50
CA ARG A 66 0.91 25.41 -3.10
C ARG A 66 2.37 25.17 -2.74
N SER A 67 2.67 25.25 -1.45
CA SER A 67 3.98 24.91 -0.92
C SER A 67 3.88 23.72 0.01
N ILE A 68 4.86 22.84 -0.06
CA ILE A 68 5.04 21.69 0.81
C ILE A 68 6.02 22.10 1.90
N THR A 69 5.60 21.97 3.16
CA THR A 69 6.47 22.14 4.32
C THR A 69 6.84 20.78 4.86
N PHE A 70 8.14 20.49 4.91
CA PHE A 70 8.70 19.33 5.58
C PHE A 70 9.58 19.78 6.74
N TYR A 71 9.75 18.93 7.74
CA TYR A 71 10.60 19.23 8.89
C TYR A 71 11.92 18.49 8.78
N GLU A 72 13.01 19.18 9.10
CA GLU A 72 14.36 18.64 9.12
C GLU A 72 14.97 18.70 10.53
N TYR A 73 16.01 17.90 10.75
CA TYR A 73 16.76 17.83 12.00
C TYR A 73 18.03 18.69 11.93
N PRO A 74 18.58 19.14 13.07
CA PRO A 74 19.83 19.92 13.10
C PRO A 74 21.01 19.18 12.47
N ALA A 75 21.86 19.90 11.72
CA ALA A 75 23.03 19.35 11.05
C ALA A 75 24.01 18.60 12.00
N ALA A 76 24.03 18.95 13.29
CA ALA A 76 24.81 18.24 14.30
C ALA A 76 24.46 16.75 14.41
N LEU A 77 23.21 16.37 14.09
CA LEU A 77 22.71 15.00 14.10
C LEU A 77 22.90 14.27 12.76
N ALA A 78 23.56 14.88 11.76
CA ALA A 78 23.82 14.26 10.46
C ALA A 78 24.95 13.22 10.50
N ALA A 79 25.83 13.28 11.50
CA ALA A 79 26.97 12.38 11.63
C ALA A 79 26.54 10.92 11.85
N ARG A 80 27.35 9.97 11.36
CA ARG A 80 27.10 8.51 11.44
C ARG A 80 26.83 8.01 12.87
N GLN A 81 27.42 8.66 13.87
CA GLN A 81 27.19 8.33 15.29
C GLN A 81 25.73 8.49 15.74
N PHE A 82 24.93 9.30 15.04
CA PHE A 82 23.50 9.49 15.27
C PHE A 82 22.65 8.62 14.32
N GLN A 83 23.25 7.61 13.69
CA GLN A 83 22.57 6.67 12.82
C GLN A 83 22.52 5.28 13.44
N GLN A 84 21.40 5.00 14.10
CA GLN A 84 21.08 3.67 14.63
C GLN A 84 19.72 3.20 14.07
N PRO A 85 19.67 2.79 12.79
CA PRO A 85 18.47 2.21 12.22
C PRO A 85 18.16 0.87 12.91
N MET A 86 16.95 0.74 13.43
CA MET A 86 16.42 -0.49 14.01
C MET A 86 15.05 -0.77 13.43
N LEU A 87 14.73 -2.05 13.28
CA LEU A 87 13.36 -2.47 12.98
C LEU A 87 12.55 -2.37 14.26
N VAL A 88 11.49 -1.57 14.22
CA VAL A 88 10.50 -1.48 15.29
C VAL A 88 9.16 -1.97 14.77
N ASN A 89 8.34 -2.54 15.65
CA ASN A 89 6.99 -2.92 15.29
C ASN A 89 6.23 -1.68 14.78
N GLY A 90 5.57 -1.82 13.63
CA GLY A 90 4.63 -0.83 13.16
C GLY A 90 3.47 -0.65 14.15
N THR A 91 2.81 0.48 14.04
CA THR A 91 1.52 0.74 14.68
C THR A 91 0.41 0.03 13.89
N PRO A 92 -0.80 -0.15 14.47
CA PRO A 92 -1.93 -0.71 13.73
C PRO A 92 -2.34 0.10 12.49
N ALA A 93 -1.91 1.36 12.39
CA ALA A 93 -2.10 2.21 11.22
C ALA A 93 -1.16 1.86 10.06
N ASP A 94 -0.06 1.12 10.32
CA ASP A 94 0.92 0.71 9.31
C ASP A 94 0.56 -0.66 8.69
N ASP A 95 -0.43 -1.37 9.24
CA ASP A 95 -0.74 -2.72 8.83
C ASP A 95 -1.30 -2.78 7.40
N GLN A 96 -0.75 -3.70 6.61
CA GLN A 96 -1.23 -3.96 5.27
C GLN A 96 -2.45 -4.89 5.33
N LYS A 97 -3.51 -4.53 4.62
CA LYS A 97 -4.76 -5.30 4.57
C LYS A 97 -5.11 -5.61 3.12
N TYR A 98 -5.49 -6.86 2.90
CA TYR A 98 -5.91 -7.37 1.61
C TYR A 98 -7.26 -8.03 1.77
N THR A 99 -8.26 -7.54 1.03
CA THR A 99 -9.60 -8.11 1.04
C THR A 99 -9.95 -8.56 -0.37
N THR A 100 -10.08 -9.86 -0.57
CA THR A 100 -10.47 -10.45 -1.84
C THR A 100 -11.88 -11.02 -1.75
N VAL A 101 -12.70 -10.75 -2.76
CA VAL A 101 -14.01 -11.38 -2.95
C VAL A 101 -14.00 -12.08 -4.29
N GLU A 102 -14.39 -13.34 -4.29
CA GLU A 102 -14.51 -14.19 -5.47
C GLU A 102 -15.93 -14.73 -5.58
N ILE A 103 -16.46 -14.76 -6.80
CA ILE A 103 -17.74 -15.39 -7.12
C ILE A 103 -17.52 -16.24 -8.36
N ALA A 104 -18.01 -17.49 -8.34
CA ALA A 104 -18.02 -18.33 -9.53
C ALA A 104 -19.35 -19.05 -9.68
N ALA A 105 -19.79 -19.19 -10.93
CA ALA A 105 -21.01 -19.87 -11.31
C ALA A 105 -20.67 -20.95 -12.33
N SER A 106 -21.25 -22.14 -12.13
CA SER A 106 -21.09 -23.28 -13.04
C SER A 106 -22.46 -23.85 -13.38
N LYS A 107 -22.73 -23.95 -14.68
CA LYS A 107 -23.86 -24.67 -15.23
C LYS A 107 -23.40 -25.76 -16.20
N ARG A 108 -23.76 -27.00 -15.92
CA ARG A 108 -23.61 -28.13 -16.86
C ARG A 108 -24.62 -28.02 -18.00
N LEU A 109 -24.32 -28.66 -19.14
CA LEU A 109 -25.19 -28.63 -20.32
C LEU A 109 -26.58 -29.14 -19.96
N ASP A 110 -27.55 -28.22 -19.95
CA ASP A 110 -28.94 -28.52 -19.70
C ASP A 110 -29.80 -27.53 -20.49
N ARG A 111 -30.82 -28.06 -21.18
CA ARG A 111 -31.67 -27.30 -22.12
C ARG A 111 -30.86 -26.52 -23.18
N ARG A 112 -29.81 -27.16 -23.71
CA ARG A 112 -28.95 -26.70 -24.83
C ARG A 112 -27.98 -25.56 -24.50
N TRP A 113 -27.78 -25.25 -23.22
CA TRP A 113 -26.77 -24.27 -22.82
C TRP A 113 -25.98 -24.70 -21.59
N MET A 114 -24.72 -24.27 -21.55
CA MET A 114 -23.77 -24.45 -20.44
C MET A 114 -23.05 -23.11 -20.19
N VAL A 115 -22.64 -22.87 -18.94
CA VAL A 115 -21.94 -21.64 -18.54
C VAL A 115 -20.90 -22.00 -17.50
N MET A 116 -19.70 -21.46 -17.62
CA MET A 116 -18.75 -21.35 -16.52
C MET A 116 -18.25 -19.91 -16.50
N ALA A 117 -18.38 -19.25 -15.37
CA ALA A 117 -17.94 -17.87 -15.19
C ALA A 117 -17.41 -17.69 -13.77
N SER A 118 -16.37 -16.88 -13.62
CA SER A 118 -15.84 -16.46 -12.34
C SER A 118 -15.39 -15.02 -12.39
N TYR A 119 -15.51 -14.32 -11.27
CA TYR A 119 -15.05 -12.97 -11.08
C TYR A 119 -14.38 -12.85 -9.73
N SER A 120 -13.24 -12.18 -9.68
CA SER A 120 -12.53 -11.87 -8.45
C SER A 120 -12.17 -10.39 -8.42
N THR A 121 -12.24 -9.81 -7.23
CA THR A 121 -11.80 -8.44 -6.99
C THR A 121 -11.05 -8.39 -5.66
N THR A 122 -9.94 -7.66 -5.65
CA THR A 122 -9.08 -7.51 -4.49
C THR A 122 -8.94 -6.04 -4.16
N LYS A 123 -9.37 -5.66 -2.96
CA LYS A 123 -9.07 -4.37 -2.38
C LYS A 123 -7.75 -4.46 -1.63
N ILE A 124 -6.81 -3.62 -2.02
CA ILE A 124 -5.52 -3.44 -1.37
C ILE A 124 -5.62 -2.18 -0.52
N ASP A 125 -5.34 -2.31 0.77
CA ASP A 125 -5.26 -1.20 1.72
C ASP A 125 -3.88 -1.28 2.38
N VAL A 126 -2.94 -0.57 1.75
CA VAL A 126 -1.53 -0.49 2.13
C VAL A 126 -1.25 0.97 2.49
N PRO A 127 -1.10 1.29 3.79
CA PRO A 127 -0.95 2.66 4.26
C PRO A 127 0.37 3.30 3.80
N HIS A 128 1.43 2.50 3.77
CA HIS A 128 2.75 2.92 3.33
C HIS A 128 3.31 1.88 2.36
N TRP A 129 3.80 2.34 1.22
CA TRP A 129 4.50 1.47 0.28
C TRP A 129 5.79 1.02 0.94
N GLN A 130 6.06 -0.28 0.89
CA GLN A 130 7.24 -0.86 1.48
C GLN A 130 8.47 -0.28 0.77
N ASN A 131 9.18 0.62 1.43
CA ASN A 131 10.47 1.14 0.98
C ASN A 131 11.50 0.03 1.19
N THR A 132 11.37 -1.04 0.42
CA THR A 132 12.48 -1.96 0.22
C THR A 132 13.50 -1.11 -0.50
N ALA A 133 14.66 -0.87 0.12
CA ALA A 133 15.86 -0.57 -0.63
C ALA A 133 16.18 -1.81 -1.49
N SER A 134 15.34 -2.10 -2.50
CA SER A 134 15.60 -3.16 -3.46
C SER A 134 16.69 -2.61 -4.33
N THR A 135 17.89 -3.13 -4.07
CA THR A 135 18.97 -3.09 -5.03
C THR A 135 18.50 -3.92 -6.23
N GLY A 136 17.67 -3.37 -7.11
CA GLY A 136 17.19 -4.07 -8.32
C GLY A 136 15.72 -3.80 -8.70
N ASN A 137 15.53 -2.81 -9.58
CA ASN A 137 14.87 -2.91 -10.90
C ASN A 137 13.51 -3.61 -11.11
N ASP A 138 12.66 -3.86 -10.12
CA ASP A 138 11.31 -4.39 -10.42
C ASP A 138 10.27 -3.28 -10.63
N PHE A 139 10.34 -2.65 -11.80
CA PHE A 139 9.46 -1.58 -12.29
C PHE A 139 8.27 -2.13 -13.09
N THR A 140 7.42 -2.97 -12.49
CA THR A 140 6.27 -3.54 -13.22
C THR A 140 4.94 -3.25 -12.54
N MET A 141 4.50 -2.00 -12.61
CA MET A 141 3.09 -1.60 -12.47
C MET A 141 2.80 -0.54 -13.55
N PRO A 142 1.73 -0.64 -14.36
CA PRO A 142 1.43 0.36 -15.40
C PRO A 142 0.92 1.64 -14.75
N GLY A 143 1.71 2.72 -14.78
CA GLY A 143 1.32 4.04 -14.29
C GLY A 143 2.50 5.01 -14.16
N LEU A 144 2.21 6.32 -14.17
CA LEU A 144 3.17 7.38 -13.83
C LEU A 144 3.66 7.16 -12.38
N GLN A 145 4.96 6.93 -12.21
CA GLN A 145 5.59 6.77 -10.91
C GLN A 145 6.28 8.07 -10.51
N VAL A 146 5.61 8.86 -9.68
CA VAL A 146 6.26 9.94 -8.92
C VAL A 146 6.78 9.33 -7.63
N PHE A 147 8.10 9.17 -7.53
CA PHE A 147 8.76 8.77 -6.29
C PHE A 147 8.81 9.98 -5.35
N LEU A 148 7.71 10.22 -4.65
CA LEU A 148 7.82 10.89 -3.37
C LEU A 148 8.41 9.84 -2.45
N THR A 149 9.68 9.99 -2.06
CA THR A 149 10.12 9.41 -0.79
C THR A 149 9.21 10.04 0.26
N THR A 150 8.09 9.39 0.56
CA THR A 150 7.29 9.69 1.73
C THR A 150 8.19 9.33 2.92
N LEU A 151 9.02 10.29 3.30
CA LEU A 151 9.25 10.56 4.71
C LEU A 151 7.85 10.87 5.22
N ASP A 152 7.28 9.92 5.94
CA ASP A 152 5.95 10.06 6.53
C ASP A 152 5.82 11.48 7.12
N PRO A 153 4.90 12.31 6.61
CA PRO A 153 4.54 13.54 7.28
C PRO A 153 3.58 13.13 8.39
N ASN A 154 4.15 12.86 9.56
CA ASN A 154 3.45 12.99 10.83
C ASN A 154 4.18 14.04 11.67
#